data_AF-A0A812QED0-F1
#
_entry.id   AF-A0A812QED0-F1
#
_cell.length_a   1.000
_cell.length_b   1.000
_cell.length_c   1.000
_cell.angle_alpha   90.00
_cell.angle_beta   90.00
_cell.angle_gamma   90.00
#
_symmetry.space_group_name_H-M   'P 1'
#
loop_
_entity.id
_entity.type
_entity.pdbx_description
1 polymer ?
#
loop_
_entity_poly.entity_id
_entity_poly.type
_entity_poly.pdbx_seq_one_letter_code
_entity_poly.pdbx_strand_id
1 'polypeptide(L)'
;MRRALDTLDAPFSCRWELNWTGFLTTADNTAACSDRLDIPIQFDLHGLLKNFAAAKGAASFRALPIRGAHAIRKPKDMLISAYCYHHRGEEYGTFDVPWPEIMSMGPLEGLMALWPPMSGVMQRMLDLYTHTAADEMFHVRFEEISKSSEGFHDVVQRLFHFLFADTVPESDLFRLWEAVKVEDLNVKPTDDDALEASNHSNDKECMLATQESLLQLDPRVLSQLKDMQEQLGYSIENWPDPVTS
;
A
#
# COMPACT_ATOMS: atom_id res chain seq x y z
N MET A 1 10.63 4.27 0.87
CA MET A 1 10.98 4.36 2.31
C MET A 1 12.38 3.83 2.61
N ARG A 2 12.77 2.64 2.13
CA ARG A 2 14.11 2.08 2.39
C ARG A 2 15.27 3.03 2.07
N ARG A 3 15.32 3.60 0.86
CA ARG A 3 16.38 4.57 0.48
C ARG A 3 16.45 5.78 1.40
N ALA A 4 15.30 6.26 1.89
CA ALA A 4 15.28 7.36 2.84
C ALA A 4 15.93 6.94 4.16
N LEU A 5 15.55 5.80 4.72
CA LEU A 5 16.13 5.28 5.94
C LEU A 5 17.63 4.97 5.79
N ASP A 6 18.06 4.39 4.67
CA ASP A 6 19.48 4.17 4.37
C ASP A 6 20.24 5.52 4.25
N THR A 7 19.61 6.59 3.74
CA THR A 7 20.21 7.93 3.66
C THR A 7 20.42 8.57 5.04
N LEU A 8 19.62 8.20 6.04
CA LEU A 8 19.78 8.61 7.44
C LEU A 8 20.71 7.68 8.22
N ASP A 9 21.35 6.71 7.57
CA ASP A 9 22.13 5.66 8.21
C ASP A 9 21.30 4.91 9.28
N ALA A 10 19.99 4.73 9.03
CA ALA A 10 19.08 4.09 9.97
C ALA A 10 19.52 2.62 10.19
N PRO A 11 19.96 2.27 11.41
CA PRO A 11 20.74 1.05 11.60
C PRO A 11 19.90 -0.23 11.75
N PHE A 12 18.60 -0.11 12.07
CA PHE A 12 17.79 -1.28 12.40
C PHE A 12 16.29 -1.05 12.20
N SER A 13 15.60 -2.07 11.71
CA SER A 13 14.15 -2.18 11.70
C SER A 13 13.71 -3.59 12.11
N CYS A 14 12.49 -3.73 12.60
CA CYS A 14 11.86 -5.04 12.80
C CYS A 14 10.69 -5.20 11.82
N ARG A 15 10.24 -6.44 11.64
CA ARG A 15 9.09 -6.77 10.80
C ARG A 15 8.03 -7.53 11.60
N TRP A 16 6.77 -7.18 11.41
CA TRP A 16 5.65 -7.91 12.01
C TRP A 16 5.40 -9.26 11.34
N GLU A 17 5.90 -9.47 10.13
CA GLU A 17 5.85 -10.74 9.41
C GLU A 17 7.22 -11.07 8.80
N LEU A 18 7.70 -12.30 9.04
CA LEU A 18 9.04 -12.72 8.63
C LEU A 18 9.10 -13.42 7.27
N ASN A 19 7.96 -13.84 6.73
CA ASN A 19 7.89 -14.70 5.54
C ASN A 19 8.03 -13.96 4.21
N TRP A 20 8.18 -12.62 4.24
CA TRP A 20 8.26 -11.79 3.05
C TRP A 20 9.66 -11.18 2.86
N THR A 21 10.00 -10.83 1.62
CA THR A 21 11.33 -10.31 1.23
C THR A 21 11.46 -8.79 1.36
N GLY A 22 10.41 -8.08 1.78
CA GLY A 22 10.45 -6.64 2.02
C GLY A 22 11.21 -6.26 3.29
N PHE A 23 12.05 -5.23 3.21
CA PHE A 23 12.76 -4.66 4.35
C PHE A 23 12.90 -3.13 4.24
N LEU A 24 12.87 -2.46 5.39
CA LEU A 24 12.96 -1.00 5.48
C LEU A 24 14.39 -0.48 5.67
N THR A 25 15.31 -1.30 6.19
CA THR A 25 16.72 -0.92 6.45
C THR A 25 17.67 -2.00 5.95
N THR A 26 18.90 -1.64 5.58
CA THR A 26 19.91 -2.58 5.06
C THR A 26 20.75 -3.30 6.12
N ALA A 27 20.95 -2.71 7.30
CA ALA A 27 21.90 -3.22 8.30
C ALA A 27 21.35 -4.36 9.18
N ASP A 28 20.15 -4.20 9.76
CA ASP A 28 19.42 -5.27 10.45
C ASP A 28 17.91 -5.10 10.24
N ASN A 29 17.26 -6.12 9.69
CA ASN A 29 15.83 -6.12 9.35
C ASN A 29 15.14 -7.47 9.61
N THR A 30 15.84 -8.42 10.25
CA THR A 30 15.36 -9.81 10.36
C THR A 30 14.59 -10.09 11.65
N ALA A 31 14.65 -9.17 12.62
CA ALA A 31 13.97 -9.31 13.89
C ALA A 31 12.44 -9.24 13.74
N ALA A 32 11.74 -10.11 14.46
CA ALA A 32 10.29 -10.02 14.62
C ALA A 32 9.94 -8.85 15.57
N CYS A 33 9.03 -7.97 15.15
CA CYS A 33 8.57 -6.88 16.01
C CYS A 33 7.86 -7.38 17.27
N SER A 34 7.21 -8.55 17.21
CA SER A 34 6.60 -9.20 18.38
C SER A 34 7.59 -9.47 19.51
N ASP A 35 8.86 -9.69 19.16
CA ASP A 35 9.91 -10.08 20.11
C ASP A 35 10.75 -8.87 20.53
N ARG A 36 10.71 -7.79 19.73
CA ARG A 36 11.58 -6.60 19.84
C ARG A 36 10.80 -5.31 19.65
N LEU A 37 9.80 -5.08 20.49
CA LEU A 37 9.00 -3.84 20.51
C LEU A 37 9.83 -2.58 20.85
N ASP A 38 11.06 -2.76 21.35
CA ASP A 38 12.02 -1.69 21.60
C ASP A 38 12.60 -1.10 20.30
N ILE A 39 12.51 -1.79 19.16
CA ILE A 39 13.01 -1.27 17.89
C ILE A 39 12.08 -0.12 17.41
N PRO A 40 12.62 1.08 17.12
CA PRO A 40 11.82 2.26 16.79
C PRO A 40 11.22 2.23 15.38
N ILE A 41 11.89 1.58 14.42
CA ILE A 41 11.42 1.45 13.04
C ILE A 41 10.77 0.08 12.89
N GLN A 42 9.47 0.06 12.67
CA GLN A 42 8.69 -1.17 12.55
C GLN A 42 7.99 -1.21 11.20
N PHE A 43 8.05 -2.35 10.53
CA PHE A 43 7.40 -2.58 9.24
C PHE A 43 6.28 -3.60 9.36
N ASP A 44 5.10 -3.27 8.85
CA ASP A 44 3.97 -4.17 8.71
C ASP A 44 3.47 -4.15 7.27
N LEU A 45 3.61 -5.28 6.58
CA LEU A 45 3.14 -5.44 5.20
C LEU A 45 1.60 -5.50 5.11
N HIS A 46 0.94 -6.05 6.14
CA HIS A 46 -0.50 -6.27 6.12
C HIS A 46 -1.31 -5.10 6.66
N GLY A 47 -0.64 -4.12 7.27
CA GLY A 47 -1.29 -2.97 7.89
C GLY A 47 -2.30 -3.39 8.96
N LEU A 48 -1.92 -4.28 9.88
CA LEU A 48 -2.85 -4.74 10.91
C LEU A 48 -2.97 -3.71 12.03
N LEU A 49 -4.20 -3.28 12.32
CA LEU A 49 -4.49 -2.34 13.42
C LEU A 49 -3.91 -2.80 14.76
N LYS A 50 -3.92 -4.11 15.04
CA LYS A 50 -3.33 -4.68 16.28
C LYS A 50 -1.81 -4.45 16.38
N ASN A 51 -1.10 -4.48 15.25
CA ASN A 51 0.34 -4.29 15.20
C ASN A 51 0.68 -2.81 15.44
N PHE A 52 -0.08 -1.90 14.81
CA PHE A 52 -0.01 -0.48 15.12
C PHE A 52 -0.31 -0.18 16.59
N ALA A 53 -1.37 -0.77 17.16
CA ALA A 53 -1.72 -0.61 18.57
C ALA A 53 -0.61 -1.10 19.51
N ALA A 54 0.06 -2.21 19.18
CA ALA A 54 1.20 -2.71 19.95
C ALA A 54 2.41 -1.75 19.86
N ALA A 55 2.73 -1.24 18.66
CA ALA A 55 3.78 -0.24 18.47
C ALA A 55 3.48 1.06 19.25
N LYS A 56 2.23 1.52 19.21
CA LYS A 56 1.74 2.70 19.96
C LYS A 56 1.87 2.50 21.47
N GLY A 57 1.50 1.32 21.98
CA GLY A 57 1.69 0.96 23.38
C GLY A 57 3.16 0.99 23.80
N ALA A 58 4.05 0.45 22.98
CA ALA A 58 5.49 0.45 23.25
C ALA A 58 6.14 1.85 23.17
N ALA A 59 5.67 2.72 22.26
CA ALA A 59 6.09 4.12 22.21
C ALA A 59 5.61 4.87 23.45
N SER A 60 4.35 4.71 23.83
CA SER A 60 3.75 5.33 25.02
C SER A 60 4.45 4.92 26.31
N PHE A 61 4.79 3.63 26.48
CA PHE A 61 5.57 3.13 27.62
C PHE A 61 6.94 3.83 27.76
N ARG A 62 7.52 4.28 26.65
CA ARG A 62 8.79 5.02 26.60
C ARG A 62 8.62 6.54 26.61
N ALA A 63 7.41 7.04 26.78
CA ALA A 63 7.06 8.45 26.64
C ALA A 63 7.51 9.06 25.29
N LEU A 64 7.42 8.27 24.21
CA LEU A 64 7.72 8.69 22.85
C LEU A 64 6.44 8.80 22.02
N PRO A 65 6.36 9.76 21.07
CA PRO A 65 5.27 9.79 20.10
C PRO A 65 5.40 8.62 19.11
N ILE A 66 4.28 8.25 18.48
CA ILE A 66 4.27 7.32 17.35
C ILE A 66 3.96 8.09 16.05
N ARG A 67 4.65 7.73 14.97
CA ARG A 67 4.41 8.23 13.63
C ARG A 67 4.45 7.07 12.65
N GLY A 68 3.38 6.90 11.90
CA GLY A 68 3.24 5.88 10.88
C GLY A 68 3.01 6.49 9.49
N ALA A 69 3.36 5.71 8.47
CA ALA A 69 2.97 5.96 7.09
C ALA A 69 2.12 4.78 6.61
N HIS A 70 0.97 5.07 6.02
CA HIS A 70 0.03 4.05 5.57
C HIS A 70 -0.44 4.38 4.16
N ALA A 71 -0.19 3.48 3.21
CA ALA A 71 -0.66 3.64 1.84
C ALA A 71 -2.13 3.25 1.73
N ILE A 72 -2.95 4.12 1.13
CA ILE A 72 -4.34 3.85 0.79
C ILE A 72 -4.55 3.96 -0.71
N ARG A 73 -5.50 3.17 -1.24
CA ARG A 73 -5.86 3.16 -2.66
C ARG A 73 -7.36 2.94 -2.79
N LYS A 74 -7.95 3.39 -3.90
CA LYS A 74 -9.38 3.13 -4.19
C LYS A 74 -9.67 1.62 -4.20
N PRO A 75 -10.62 1.13 -3.37
CA PRO A 75 -10.99 -0.29 -3.32
C PRO A 75 -11.36 -0.86 -4.70
N LYS A 76 -12.10 -0.10 -5.51
CA LYS A 76 -12.43 -0.49 -6.89
C LYS A 76 -11.19 -0.81 -7.72
N ASP A 77 -10.24 0.12 -7.72
CA ASP A 77 -9.05 0.05 -8.57
C ASP A 77 -8.09 -1.01 -8.03
N MET A 78 -8.08 -1.28 -6.73
CA MET A 78 -7.36 -2.40 -6.13
C MET A 78 -7.88 -3.74 -6.63
N LEU A 79 -9.21 -3.97 -6.62
CA LEU A 79 -9.79 -5.25 -7.06
C LEU A 79 -9.52 -5.50 -8.55
N ILE A 80 -9.73 -4.49 -9.40
CA ILE A 80 -9.42 -4.55 -10.84
C ILE A 80 -7.92 -4.86 -11.03
N SER A 81 -7.05 -4.11 -10.34
CA SER A 81 -5.61 -4.23 -10.48
C SER A 81 -5.12 -5.62 -10.05
N ALA A 82 -5.67 -6.19 -8.98
CA ALA A 82 -5.34 -7.52 -8.51
C ALA A 82 -5.77 -8.60 -9.52
N TYR A 83 -6.97 -8.49 -10.10
CA TYR A 83 -7.42 -9.40 -11.14
C TYR A 83 -6.47 -9.41 -12.33
N CYS A 84 -6.20 -8.25 -12.93
CA CYS A 84 -5.32 -8.19 -14.09
C CYS A 84 -3.89 -8.65 -13.81
N TYR A 85 -3.42 -8.45 -12.57
CA TYR A 85 -2.11 -8.89 -12.12
C TYR A 85 -2.01 -10.42 -12.08
N HIS A 86 -2.95 -11.10 -11.44
CA HIS A 86 -2.95 -12.56 -11.35
C HIS A 86 -3.39 -13.25 -12.64
N HIS A 87 -4.29 -12.65 -13.41
CA HIS A 87 -4.79 -13.20 -14.66
C HIS A 87 -3.66 -13.42 -15.69
N ARG A 88 -2.64 -12.55 -15.70
CA ARG A 88 -1.46 -12.72 -16.57
C ARG A 88 -0.42 -13.70 -16.03
N GLY A 89 -0.65 -14.33 -14.88
CA GLY A 89 0.22 -15.34 -14.29
C GLY A 89 1.27 -14.82 -13.31
N GLU A 90 1.14 -13.59 -12.82
CA GLU A 90 2.00 -13.10 -11.74
C GLU A 90 1.67 -13.75 -10.40
N GLU A 91 2.66 -13.76 -9.50
CA GLU A 91 2.55 -14.38 -8.17
C GLU A 91 2.14 -15.85 -8.27
N TYR A 92 2.80 -16.58 -9.18
CA TYR A 92 2.59 -18.00 -9.38
C TYR A 92 2.64 -18.78 -8.06
N GLY A 93 1.58 -19.52 -7.75
CA GLY A 93 1.51 -20.41 -6.58
C GLY A 93 1.16 -19.74 -5.26
N THR A 94 0.67 -18.49 -5.26
CA THR A 94 0.09 -17.90 -4.05
C THR A 94 -1.24 -18.57 -3.70
N PHE A 95 -1.40 -18.96 -2.43
CA PHE A 95 -2.58 -19.71 -1.96
C PHE A 95 -3.83 -18.84 -1.80
N ASP A 96 -3.67 -17.53 -1.80
CA ASP A 96 -4.76 -16.56 -1.55
C ASP A 96 -5.60 -16.29 -2.81
N VAL A 97 -5.20 -16.82 -3.97
CA VAL A 97 -5.92 -16.68 -5.24
C VAL A 97 -6.18 -18.06 -5.84
N PRO A 98 -7.25 -18.26 -6.63
CA PRO A 98 -7.55 -19.54 -7.25
C PRO A 98 -6.58 -19.83 -8.41
N TRP A 99 -5.37 -20.25 -8.05
CA TRP A 99 -4.30 -20.59 -8.99
C TRP A 99 -4.39 -22.08 -9.39
N PRO A 100 -4.29 -22.44 -10.70
CA PRO A 100 -4.05 -21.58 -11.87
C PRO A 100 -5.30 -20.94 -12.46
N GLU A 101 -6.47 -21.33 -11.97
CA GLU A 101 -7.74 -21.13 -12.66
C GLU A 101 -7.97 -19.66 -13.03
N ILE A 102 -7.53 -18.72 -12.18
CA ILE A 102 -7.62 -17.26 -12.40
C ILE A 102 -7.03 -16.78 -13.74
N MET A 103 -6.03 -17.47 -14.28
CA MET A 103 -5.43 -17.15 -15.58
C MET A 103 -6.36 -17.46 -16.76
N SER A 104 -7.36 -18.30 -16.53
CA SER A 104 -8.35 -18.69 -17.54
C SER A 104 -9.74 -18.09 -17.31
N MET A 105 -9.97 -17.51 -16.13
CA MET A 105 -11.23 -16.86 -15.79
C MET A 105 -11.45 -15.61 -16.64
N GLY A 106 -12.69 -15.38 -17.04
CA GLY A 106 -13.09 -14.08 -17.60
C GLY A 106 -13.13 -13.00 -16.52
N PRO A 107 -13.23 -11.70 -16.89
CA PRO A 107 -13.13 -10.62 -15.92
C PRO A 107 -14.16 -10.67 -14.78
N LEU A 108 -15.43 -10.92 -15.07
CA LEU A 108 -16.46 -11.04 -14.04
C LEU A 108 -16.20 -12.21 -13.08
N GLU A 109 -15.84 -13.36 -13.63
CA GLU A 109 -15.54 -14.57 -12.86
C GLU A 109 -14.32 -14.34 -11.95
N GLY A 110 -13.24 -13.79 -12.50
CA GLY A 110 -12.02 -13.50 -11.74
C GLY A 110 -12.21 -12.43 -10.67
N LEU A 111 -12.99 -11.38 -10.94
CA LEU A 111 -13.36 -10.38 -9.93
C LEU A 111 -14.12 -11.00 -8.76
N MET A 112 -15.10 -11.87 -9.05
CA MET A 112 -15.87 -12.57 -8.02
C MET A 112 -15.00 -13.55 -7.22
N ALA A 113 -14.05 -14.22 -7.87
CA ALA A 113 -13.14 -15.15 -7.21
C ALA A 113 -12.09 -14.45 -6.34
N LEU A 114 -11.65 -13.24 -6.72
CA LEU A 114 -10.72 -12.43 -5.93
C LEU A 114 -11.38 -11.61 -4.83
N TRP A 115 -12.69 -11.39 -4.88
CA TRP A 115 -13.37 -10.56 -3.89
C TRP A 115 -13.15 -11.03 -2.44
N PRO A 116 -13.32 -12.32 -2.08
CA PRO A 116 -13.13 -12.76 -0.70
C PRO A 116 -11.74 -12.42 -0.10
N PRO A 117 -10.61 -12.80 -0.72
CA PRO A 117 -9.28 -12.45 -0.18
C PRO A 117 -9.03 -10.93 -0.20
N MET A 118 -9.41 -10.24 -1.28
CA MET A 118 -9.17 -8.80 -1.42
C MET A 118 -10.00 -7.94 -0.45
N SER A 119 -11.23 -8.36 -0.13
CA SER A 119 -12.07 -7.65 0.85
C SER A 119 -11.39 -7.59 2.22
N GLY A 120 -10.67 -8.64 2.62
CA GLY A 120 -9.88 -8.66 3.85
C GLY A 120 -8.70 -7.68 3.81
N VAL A 121 -8.02 -7.53 2.67
CA VAL A 121 -6.95 -6.53 2.48
C VAL A 121 -7.51 -5.12 2.59
N MET A 122 -8.62 -4.84 1.90
CA MET A 122 -9.28 -3.54 1.92
C MET A 122 -9.81 -3.20 3.31
N GLN A 123 -10.35 -4.18 4.04
CA GLN A 123 -10.79 -3.98 5.42
C GLN A 123 -9.63 -3.60 6.34
N ARG A 124 -8.47 -4.24 6.25
CA ARG A 124 -7.29 -3.87 7.06
C ARG A 124 -6.82 -2.45 6.78
N MET A 125 -6.79 -2.06 5.50
CA MET A 125 -6.50 -0.68 5.09
C MET A 125 -7.54 0.28 5.69
N LEU A 126 -8.82 -0.04 5.61
CA LEU A 126 -9.88 0.78 6.18
C LEU A 126 -9.78 0.88 7.71
N ASP A 127 -9.48 -0.22 8.40
CA ASP A 127 -9.34 -0.27 9.85
C ASP A 127 -8.23 0.69 10.31
N LEU A 128 -7.07 0.66 9.68
CA LEU A 128 -6.00 1.63 9.96
C LEU A 128 -6.45 3.06 9.66
N TYR A 129 -7.04 3.32 8.49
CA TYR A 129 -7.47 4.66 8.11
C TYR A 129 -8.46 5.29 9.10
N THR A 130 -9.39 4.49 9.62
CA THR A 130 -10.48 4.96 10.48
C THR A 130 -10.14 4.99 11.97
N HIS A 131 -9.11 4.24 12.40
CA HIS A 131 -8.76 4.10 13.82
C HIS A 131 -7.44 4.75 14.22
N THR A 132 -6.78 5.48 13.31
CA THR A 132 -5.58 6.28 13.62
C THR A 132 -5.86 7.77 13.56
N ALA A 133 -5.24 8.54 14.45
CA ALA A 133 -5.32 9.99 14.42
C ALA A 133 -4.33 10.60 13.41
N ALA A 134 -4.63 11.83 12.95
CA ALA A 134 -3.84 12.51 11.93
C ALA A 134 -2.41 12.88 12.38
N ASP A 135 -2.16 12.97 13.68
CA ASP A 135 -0.84 13.17 14.28
C ASP A 135 -0.06 11.86 14.46
N GLU A 136 -0.74 10.72 14.36
CA GLU A 136 -0.15 9.38 14.53
C GLU A 136 0.15 8.70 13.19
N MET A 137 -0.62 8.99 12.15
CA MET A 137 -0.54 8.31 10.86
C MET A 137 -0.70 9.26 9.69
N PHE A 138 0.27 9.25 8.78
CA PHE A 138 0.16 9.90 7.47
C PHE A 138 -0.38 8.91 6.44
N HIS A 139 -1.58 9.18 5.92
CA HIS A 139 -2.19 8.37 4.88
C HIS A 139 -1.77 8.85 3.49
N VAL A 140 -0.98 8.03 2.79
CA VAL A 140 -0.51 8.28 1.43
C VAL A 140 -1.54 7.74 0.44
N ARG A 141 -2.23 8.60 -0.31
CA ARG A 141 -3.12 8.16 -1.40
C ARG A 141 -2.27 7.76 -2.60
N PHE A 142 -2.41 6.51 -3.04
CA PHE A 142 -1.70 5.99 -4.22
C PHE A 142 -1.90 6.87 -5.44
N GLU A 143 -3.14 7.35 -5.66
CA GLU A 143 -3.48 8.16 -6.82
C GLU A 143 -2.86 9.57 -6.81
N GLU A 144 -2.44 10.08 -5.64
CA GLU A 144 -1.76 11.37 -5.55
C GLU A 144 -0.27 11.22 -5.84
N ILE A 145 0.36 10.21 -5.24
CA ILE A 145 1.80 9.97 -5.38
C ILE A 145 2.17 9.42 -6.77
N SER A 146 1.28 8.67 -7.45
CA SER A 146 1.60 8.02 -8.72
C SER A 146 1.24 8.83 -9.97
N LYS A 147 0.39 9.86 -9.85
CA LYS A 147 -0.24 10.52 -11.01
C LYS A 147 0.71 11.41 -11.81
N SER A 148 1.70 12.01 -11.15
CA SER A 148 2.69 12.88 -11.78
C SER A 148 3.91 13.01 -10.88
N SER A 149 5.04 13.44 -11.45
CA SER A 149 6.22 13.80 -10.66
C SER A 149 5.92 14.89 -9.63
N GLU A 150 5.14 15.91 -9.98
CA GLU A 150 4.75 16.96 -9.04
C GLU A 150 3.95 16.40 -7.84
N GLY A 151 3.01 15.48 -8.10
CA GLY A 151 2.24 14.81 -7.04
C GLY A 151 3.13 13.91 -6.18
N PHE A 152 4.05 13.17 -6.79
CA PHE A 152 5.07 12.42 -6.06
C PHE A 152 5.88 13.34 -5.14
N HIS A 153 6.38 14.45 -5.68
CA HIS A 153 7.21 15.41 -4.95
C HIS A 153 6.46 15.99 -3.73
N ASP A 154 5.23 16.49 -3.90
CA ASP A 154 4.43 17.06 -2.80
C ASP A 154 4.17 16.04 -1.70
N VAL A 155 3.70 14.85 -2.07
CA VAL A 155 3.31 13.81 -1.11
C VAL A 155 4.52 13.32 -0.32
N VAL A 156 5.66 13.10 -0.99
CA VAL A 156 6.89 12.62 -0.33
C VAL A 156 7.47 13.68 0.61
N GLN A 157 7.48 14.95 0.23
CA GLN A 157 7.95 16.03 1.12
C GLN A 157 7.09 16.11 2.40
N ARG A 158 5.76 16.08 2.25
CA ARG A 158 4.83 16.09 3.39
C ARG A 158 4.99 14.84 4.27
N LEU A 159 5.20 13.68 3.65
CA LEU A 159 5.46 12.43 4.36
C LEU A 159 6.75 12.50 5.20
N PHE A 160 7.86 12.97 4.63
CA PHE A 160 9.12 13.08 5.37
C PHE A 160 9.09 14.14 6.44
N HIS A 161 8.44 15.26 6.18
CA HIS A 161 8.21 16.25 7.22
C HIS A 161 7.37 15.68 8.36
N PHE A 162 6.30 14.94 8.06
CA PHE A 162 5.49 14.26 9.09
C PHE A 162 6.32 13.29 9.92
N LEU A 163 7.09 12.41 9.28
CA LEU A 163 7.85 11.38 9.97
C LEU A 163 9.02 11.96 10.76
N PHE A 164 9.81 12.86 10.16
CA PHE A 164 11.17 13.11 10.60
C PHE A 164 11.48 14.55 11.04
N ALA A 165 10.61 15.54 10.82
CA ALA A 165 10.95 16.95 11.03
C ALA A 165 11.45 17.30 12.45
N ASP A 166 10.97 16.58 13.46
CA ASP A 166 11.40 16.79 14.85
C ASP A 166 12.59 15.90 15.27
N THR A 167 13.11 15.07 14.36
CA THR A 167 14.15 14.07 14.64
C THR A 167 15.43 14.27 13.85
N VAL A 168 15.37 14.93 12.69
CA VAL A 168 16.53 15.18 11.83
C VAL A 168 16.57 16.64 11.41
N PRO A 169 17.76 17.22 11.14
CA PRO A 169 17.88 18.57 10.59
C PRO A 169 17.20 18.72 9.23
N GLU A 170 16.79 19.95 8.89
CA GLU A 170 16.22 20.31 7.58
C GLU A 170 17.12 19.87 6.40
N SER A 171 18.44 19.96 6.57
CA SER A 171 19.40 19.50 5.56
C SER A 171 19.29 18.01 5.28
N ASP A 172 18.96 17.19 6.29
CA ASP A 172 18.74 15.77 6.11
C ASP A 172 17.38 15.49 5.47
N LEU A 173 16.32 16.27 5.79
CA LEU A 173 15.05 16.19 5.06
C LEU A 173 15.24 16.45 3.55
N PHE A 174 16.07 17.43 3.18
CA PHE A 174 16.41 17.68 1.78
C PHE A 174 17.18 16.51 1.15
N ARG A 175 18.14 15.91 1.88
CA ARG A 175 18.87 14.71 1.40
C ARG A 175 17.95 13.52 1.18
N LEU A 176 17.02 13.28 2.12
CA LEU A 176 16.00 12.23 2.00
C LEU A 176 15.18 12.41 0.72
N TRP A 177 14.73 13.64 0.50
CA TRP A 177 13.96 14.02 -0.67
C TRP A 177 14.70 13.72 -1.97
N GLU A 178 15.94 14.20 -2.11
CA GLU A 178 16.75 13.95 -3.31
C GLU A 178 17.00 12.46 -3.54
N ALA A 179 17.26 11.70 -2.47
CA ALA A 179 17.57 10.27 -2.56
C ALA A 179 16.39 9.41 -3.05
N VAL A 180 15.15 9.83 -2.82
CA VAL A 180 13.96 9.04 -3.21
C VAL A 180 13.35 9.45 -4.55
N LYS A 181 13.89 10.46 -5.24
CA LYS A 181 13.41 10.83 -6.60
C LYS A 181 13.46 9.68 -7.59
N VAL A 182 14.39 8.75 -7.40
CA VAL A 182 14.52 7.52 -8.23
C VAL A 182 13.32 6.58 -8.09
N GLU A 183 12.47 6.78 -7.08
CA GLU A 183 11.24 5.99 -6.87
C GLU A 183 10.02 6.62 -7.55
N ASP A 184 10.16 7.78 -8.23
CA ASP A 184 9.08 8.39 -9.00
C ASP A 184 8.80 7.59 -10.27
N LEU A 185 7.59 7.02 -10.35
CA LEU A 185 7.11 6.23 -11.48
C LEU A 185 6.99 7.01 -12.80
N ASN A 186 7.10 8.35 -12.75
CA ASN A 186 7.01 9.23 -13.91
C ASN A 186 8.38 9.64 -14.46
N VAL A 187 9.46 9.31 -13.75
CA VAL A 187 10.82 9.46 -14.28
C VAL A 187 11.16 8.19 -15.05
N LYS A 188 11.78 8.35 -16.24
CA LYS A 188 12.21 7.18 -17.01
C LYS A 188 13.18 6.36 -16.16
N PRO A 189 12.97 5.04 -16.02
CA PRO A 189 13.97 4.19 -15.39
C PRO A 189 15.30 4.41 -16.11
N THR A 190 16.33 4.70 -15.35
CA THR A 190 17.72 4.48 -15.74
C THR A 190 18.00 2.98 -15.75
N ASP A 191 18.99 2.52 -16.51
CA ASP A 191 19.33 1.08 -16.63
C ASP A 191 19.64 0.37 -15.28
N ASP A 192 19.84 1.13 -14.20
CA ASP A 192 20.05 0.64 -12.83
C ASP A 192 18.76 0.55 -11.97
N ASP A 193 17.60 0.90 -12.54
CA ASP A 193 16.35 0.98 -11.80
C ASP A 193 15.62 -0.37 -11.73
N ALA A 194 15.24 -0.76 -10.50
CA ALA A 194 14.48 -1.98 -10.21
C ALA A 194 13.14 -2.10 -10.96
N LEU A 195 12.66 -1.00 -11.54
CA LEU A 195 11.45 -0.93 -12.37
C LEU A 195 11.63 -1.64 -13.71
N GLU A 196 12.83 -1.61 -14.30
CA GLU A 196 13.07 -2.30 -15.59
C GLU A 196 13.04 -3.83 -15.42
N ALA A 197 13.51 -4.32 -14.27
CA ALA A 197 13.63 -5.75 -14.00
C ALA A 197 12.29 -6.46 -13.69
N SER A 198 11.23 -5.72 -13.37
CA SER A 198 10.09 -6.31 -12.66
C SER A 198 8.73 -6.18 -13.37
N ASN A 199 8.61 -5.39 -14.44
CA ASN A 199 7.44 -5.32 -15.34
C ASN A 199 6.04 -5.48 -14.67
N HIS A 200 5.86 -4.92 -13.46
CA HIS A 200 4.62 -5.08 -12.67
C HIS A 200 3.48 -4.16 -13.16
N SER A 201 3.42 -3.76 -14.44
CA SER A 201 2.37 -2.88 -14.99
C SER A 201 1.24 -3.68 -15.64
N ASN A 202 -0.01 -3.47 -15.24
CA ASN A 202 -1.16 -4.17 -15.85
C ASN A 202 -1.40 -3.74 -17.30
N ASP A 203 -1.84 -4.71 -18.10
CA ASP A 203 -2.26 -4.44 -19.47
C ASP A 203 -3.53 -3.55 -19.49
N LYS A 204 -3.54 -2.57 -20.39
CA LYS A 204 -4.61 -1.57 -20.46
C LYS A 204 -5.93 -2.18 -20.92
N GLU A 205 -5.88 -3.16 -21.83
CA GLU A 205 -7.09 -3.83 -22.32
C GLU A 205 -7.74 -4.64 -21.20
N CYS A 206 -6.94 -5.35 -20.40
CA CYS A 206 -7.45 -6.05 -19.21
C CYS A 206 -8.14 -5.09 -18.24
N MET A 207 -7.50 -3.97 -17.90
CA MET A 207 -8.05 -2.99 -16.94
C MET A 207 -9.41 -2.44 -17.42
N LEU A 208 -9.54 -2.12 -18.72
CA LEU A 208 -10.78 -1.61 -19.31
C LEU A 208 -11.89 -2.67 -19.31
N ALA A 209 -11.62 -3.88 -19.80
CA ALA A 209 -12.60 -4.97 -19.84
C ALA A 209 -13.10 -5.36 -18.43
N THR A 210 -12.19 -5.32 -17.45
CA THR A 210 -12.51 -5.60 -16.05
C THR A 210 -13.34 -4.47 -15.43
N GLN A 211 -13.04 -3.22 -15.77
CA GLN A 211 -13.83 -2.08 -15.32
C GLN A 211 -15.28 -2.13 -15.84
N GLU A 212 -15.48 -2.53 -17.09
CA GLU A 212 -16.82 -2.73 -17.67
C GLU A 212 -17.60 -3.85 -16.95
N SER A 213 -16.89 -4.89 -16.51
CA SER A 213 -17.49 -6.03 -15.81
C SER A 213 -17.96 -5.70 -14.39
N LEU A 214 -17.53 -4.58 -13.80
CA LEU A 214 -18.01 -4.13 -12.48
C LEU A 214 -19.53 -3.92 -12.43
N LEU A 215 -20.14 -3.55 -13.56
CA LEU A 215 -21.59 -3.38 -13.70
C LEU A 215 -22.37 -4.68 -13.43
N GLN A 216 -21.70 -5.82 -13.57
CA GLN A 216 -22.30 -7.15 -13.49
C GLN A 216 -21.97 -7.88 -12.19
N LEU A 217 -21.22 -7.23 -11.28
CA LEU A 217 -20.92 -7.80 -9.96
C LEU A 217 -22.20 -8.01 -9.14
N ASP A 218 -22.15 -8.98 -8.22
CA ASP A 218 -23.19 -9.12 -7.20
C ASP A 218 -23.42 -7.75 -6.53
N PRO A 219 -24.68 -7.25 -6.48
CA PRO A 219 -24.99 -5.94 -5.92
C PRO A 219 -24.46 -5.74 -4.49
N ARG A 220 -24.33 -6.81 -3.70
CA ARG A 220 -23.75 -6.77 -2.35
C ARG A 220 -22.26 -6.46 -2.37
N VAL A 221 -21.52 -7.08 -3.29
CA VAL A 221 -20.08 -6.81 -3.49
C VAL A 221 -19.89 -5.37 -3.96
N LEU A 222 -20.71 -4.93 -4.91
CA LEU A 222 -20.68 -3.57 -5.42
C LEU A 222 -20.97 -2.53 -4.31
N SER A 223 -21.96 -2.81 -3.45
CA SER A 223 -22.27 -1.97 -2.28
C SER A 223 -21.09 -1.91 -1.31
N GLN A 224 -20.53 -3.06 -0.93
CA GLN A 224 -19.40 -3.13 0.01
C GLN A 224 -18.18 -2.35 -0.52
N LEU A 225 -17.90 -2.46 -1.81
CA LEU A 225 -16.84 -1.70 -2.46
C LEU A 225 -17.08 -0.18 -2.44
N LYS A 226 -18.33 0.26 -2.70
CA LYS A 226 -18.74 1.67 -2.59
C LYS A 226 -18.56 2.18 -1.16
N ASP A 227 -19.07 1.42 -0.19
CA ASP A 227 -19.02 1.78 1.24
C ASP A 227 -17.57 1.91 1.73
N MET A 228 -16.70 0.97 1.36
CA MET A 228 -15.27 1.05 1.70
C MET A 228 -14.60 2.26 1.03
N GLN A 229 -14.95 2.56 -0.23
CA GLN A 229 -14.35 3.69 -0.95
C GLN A 229 -14.78 5.03 -0.34
N GLU A 230 -16.06 5.17 0.00
CA GLU A 230 -16.60 6.36 0.67
C GLU A 230 -15.94 6.56 2.04
N GLN A 231 -15.79 5.50 2.84
CA GLN A 231 -15.15 5.60 4.17
C GLN A 231 -13.67 6.01 4.10
N LEU A 232 -12.97 5.73 2.99
CA LEU A 232 -11.61 6.22 2.72
C LEU A 232 -11.58 7.68 2.18
N GLY A 233 -12.74 8.33 2.11
CA GLY A 233 -12.90 9.70 1.62
C GLY A 233 -12.71 9.85 0.11
N TYR A 234 -12.88 8.78 -0.67
CA TYR A 234 -12.88 8.88 -2.14
C TYR A 234 -14.30 9.11 -2.68
N SER A 235 -14.42 9.89 -3.75
CA SER A 235 -15.71 10.12 -4.43
C SER A 235 -16.29 8.82 -4.98
N ILE A 236 -17.62 8.69 -4.88
CA ILE A 236 -18.41 7.61 -5.47
C ILE A 236 -19.21 8.06 -6.71
N GLU A 237 -19.01 9.28 -7.21
CA GLU A 237 -19.84 9.90 -8.26
C GLU A 237 -19.73 9.25 -9.65
N ASN A 238 -18.84 8.27 -9.83
CA ASN A 238 -18.66 7.56 -11.10
C ASN A 238 -18.73 6.03 -10.93
N TRP A 239 -19.45 5.57 -9.91
CA TRP A 239 -19.72 4.14 -9.82
C TRP A 239 -20.87 3.76 -10.73
N PRO A 240 -20.81 2.55 -11.32
CA PRO A 240 -21.97 1.98 -11.97
C PRO A 240 -23.14 1.85 -10.98
N ASP A 241 -24.34 2.16 -11.45
CA ASP A 241 -25.56 1.75 -10.76
C ASP A 241 -25.73 0.24 -10.92
N PRO A 242 -26.16 -0.50 -9.88
CA PRO A 242 -26.44 -1.92 -10.01
C PRO A 242 -27.52 -2.11 -11.07
N VAL A 243 -27.33 -3.07 -11.97
CA VAL A 243 -28.42 -3.52 -12.84
C VAL A 243 -29.46 -4.19 -11.94
N THR A 244 -30.58 -3.52 -11.70
CA THR A 244 -31.71 -4.13 -10.98
C THR A 244 -32.31 -5.18 -11.90
N SER A 245 -32.03 -6.46 -11.62
CA SER A 245 -32.68 -7.61 -12.26
C SER A 245 -34.10 -7.82 -11.74
#